data_AF-A0A143PM02-F1
#
_entry.id   AF-A0A143PM02-F1
#
_cell.length_a   1.000
_cell.length_b   1.000
_cell.length_c   1.000
_cell.angle_alpha   90.00
_cell.angle_beta   90.00
_cell.angle_gamma   90.00
#
_symmetry.space_group_name_H-M   'P 1'
#
loop_
_entity.id
_entity.type
_entity.pdbx_description
1 polymer ?
#
loop_
_entity_poly.entity_id
_entity_poly.type
_entity_poly.pdbx_seq_one_letter_code
_entity_poly.pdbx_strand_id
1 'polypeptide(L)'
;MLNVRAQPRILAPLLAALMLSSGRTPLFTQSPTGSTVELVNGWWFTGQGFERRTGFSVKGRFTFKAPPQVDRTVDLAGSFVVPPFGEVHNHNLGSGAEEKERTAVGRYLADGVFYVKIQGSPPVSDAVRRRLSAGEPDSVDAVFAQGSITASGGHPIPLLEDVLLPRGAFPGYTKESTSSHAPTPPRRHGACSTVSNARPYCAA
;
A
#
# COMPACT_ATOMS: atom_id res chain seq x y z
N MET A 1 -66.56 11.53 54.58
CA MET A 1 -66.20 10.34 53.77
C MET A 1 -65.07 10.77 52.83
N LEU A 2 -63.84 10.29 53.08
CA LEU A 2 -62.68 10.60 52.25
C LEU A 2 -62.86 9.98 50.87
N ASN A 3 -62.65 10.76 49.81
CA ASN A 3 -62.57 10.25 48.46
C ASN A 3 -61.22 10.63 47.86
N VAL A 4 -60.40 9.62 47.65
CA VAL A 4 -59.07 9.67 47.04
C VAL A 4 -59.25 9.94 45.54
N ARG A 5 -58.55 10.93 44.98
CA ARG A 5 -58.30 10.99 43.53
C ARG A 5 -56.83 11.22 43.24
N ALA A 6 -56.35 10.35 42.37
CA ALA A 6 -54.98 10.14 41.98
C ALA A 6 -54.42 11.28 41.11
N GLN A 7 -53.12 11.53 41.27
CA GLN A 7 -52.32 12.44 40.46
C GLN A 7 -51.89 11.74 39.16
N PRO A 8 -52.08 12.34 37.96
CA PRO A 8 -51.43 11.84 36.76
C PRO A 8 -50.00 12.40 36.69
N ARG A 9 -49.03 11.49 36.56
CA ARG A 9 -47.62 11.80 36.29
C ARG A 9 -47.50 12.36 34.87
N ILE A 10 -47.11 13.62 34.75
CA ILE A 10 -46.74 14.24 33.47
C ILE A 10 -45.37 13.69 33.07
N LEU A 11 -45.34 12.83 32.05
CA LEU A 11 -44.12 12.42 31.36
C LEU A 11 -43.58 13.64 30.57
N ALA A 12 -42.39 14.12 30.91
CA ALA A 12 -41.64 15.06 30.09
C ALA A 12 -40.92 14.29 28.96
N PRO A 13 -40.97 14.74 27.68
CA PRO A 13 -40.10 14.21 26.66
C PRO A 13 -38.74 14.94 26.72
N LEU A 14 -37.69 14.20 27.05
CA LEU A 14 -36.31 14.65 26.92
C LEU A 14 -35.97 14.64 25.42
N LEU A 15 -35.95 15.82 24.79
CA LEU A 15 -35.54 15.99 23.39
C LEU A 15 -34.02 15.81 23.31
N ALA A 16 -33.55 14.63 22.92
CA ALA A 16 -32.14 14.38 22.62
C ALA A 16 -31.78 15.06 21.28
N ALA A 17 -31.12 16.22 21.36
CA ALA A 17 -30.52 16.87 20.20
C ALA A 17 -29.26 16.10 19.79
N LEU A 18 -29.41 15.18 18.82
CA LEU A 18 -28.30 14.50 18.17
C LEU A 18 -27.62 15.49 17.21
N MET A 19 -26.56 16.14 17.68
CA MET A 19 -25.66 16.94 16.85
C MET A 19 -24.96 16.00 15.86
N LEU A 20 -25.45 15.91 14.63
CA LEU A 20 -24.71 15.34 13.51
C LEU A 20 -23.54 16.28 13.20
N SER A 21 -22.42 16.10 13.90
CA SER A 21 -21.14 16.60 13.44
C SER A 21 -20.75 15.78 12.22
N SER A 22 -21.17 16.22 11.03
CA SER A 22 -20.57 15.79 9.78
C SER A 22 -19.10 16.19 9.83
N GLY A 23 -18.25 15.27 10.27
CA GLY A 23 -16.81 15.39 10.12
C GLY A 23 -16.52 15.53 8.64
N ARG A 24 -16.32 16.76 8.17
CA ARG A 24 -15.73 17.02 6.87
C ARG A 24 -14.32 16.46 6.96
N THR A 25 -14.12 15.25 6.42
CA THR A 25 -12.80 14.82 6.02
C THR A 25 -12.27 15.92 5.10
N PRO A 26 -11.16 16.59 5.43
CA PRO A 26 -10.57 17.53 4.52
C PRO A 26 -10.18 16.73 3.27
N LEU A 27 -10.89 16.98 2.17
CA LEU A 27 -10.40 16.62 0.85
C LEU A 27 -9.09 17.38 0.69
N PHE A 28 -7.98 16.67 0.75
CA PHE A 28 -6.69 17.21 0.36
C PHE A 28 -6.74 17.44 -1.15
N THR A 29 -7.20 18.62 -1.57
CA THR A 29 -6.99 19.07 -2.94
C THR A 29 -5.49 19.15 -3.16
N GLN A 30 -4.99 18.34 -4.08
CA GLN A 30 -3.62 18.43 -4.54
C GLN A 30 -3.40 19.86 -5.03
N SER A 31 -2.45 20.56 -4.41
CA SER A 31 -2.13 21.90 -4.88
C SER A 31 -1.60 21.80 -6.32
N PRO A 32 -1.94 22.75 -7.20
CA PRO A 32 -1.42 22.77 -8.57
C PRO A 32 0.10 22.58 -8.56
N THR A 33 0.62 21.77 -9.47
CA THR A 33 2.06 21.62 -9.71
C THR A 33 2.68 22.99 -9.95
N GLY A 34 3.22 23.59 -8.88
CA GLY A 34 3.77 24.95 -8.93
C GLY A 34 3.45 25.83 -7.71
N SER A 35 2.42 25.52 -6.91
CA SER A 35 2.11 26.34 -5.73
C SER A 35 3.16 26.17 -4.63
N THR A 36 3.53 27.27 -4.00
CA THR A 36 4.39 27.30 -2.81
C THR A 36 3.53 27.31 -1.55
N VAL A 37 3.68 26.28 -0.73
CA VAL A 37 2.93 26.12 0.52
C VAL A 37 3.86 26.31 1.71
N GLU A 38 3.50 27.21 2.61
CA GLU A 38 4.12 27.33 3.93
C GLU A 38 3.38 26.46 4.94
N LEU A 39 4.13 25.76 5.80
CA LEU A 39 3.64 24.80 6.78
C LEU A 39 4.12 25.25 8.15
N VAL A 40 3.24 25.87 8.94
CA VAL A 40 3.59 26.52 10.21
C VAL A 40 3.18 25.67 11.42
N ASN A 41 3.77 25.96 12.58
CA ASN A 41 3.41 25.41 13.89
C ASN A 41 3.52 23.89 14.09
N GLY A 42 4.02 23.14 13.10
CA GLY A 42 4.17 21.68 13.16
C GLY A 42 5.39 21.22 13.96
N TRP A 43 5.31 20.01 14.51
CA TRP A 43 6.42 19.29 15.13
C TRP A 43 7.06 18.35 14.12
N TRP A 44 8.27 18.68 13.64
CA TRP A 44 8.93 17.97 12.55
C TRP A 44 9.90 16.91 13.07
N PHE A 45 9.78 15.70 12.55
CA PHE A 45 10.70 14.61 12.87
C PHE A 45 12.10 14.90 12.34
N THR A 46 13.10 14.76 13.19
CA THR A 46 14.52 15.03 12.85
C THR A 46 15.33 13.77 12.55
N GLY A 47 14.75 12.59 12.77
CA GLY A 47 15.47 11.31 12.78
C GLY A 47 15.65 10.75 14.20
N GLN A 48 15.63 11.60 15.23
CA GLN A 48 15.82 11.21 16.63
C GLN A 48 14.67 11.67 17.54
N GLY A 49 13.98 12.75 17.15
CA GLY A 49 12.89 13.34 17.92
C GLY A 49 12.11 14.33 17.09
N PHE A 50 11.47 15.30 17.74
CA PHE A 50 10.64 16.30 17.08
C PHE A 50 11.00 17.72 17.50
N GLU A 51 10.99 18.63 16.54
CA GLU A 51 11.27 20.06 16.74
C GLU A 51 10.20 20.95 16.11
N ARG A 52 9.86 22.08 16.74
CA ARG A 52 8.96 23.07 16.11
C ARG A 52 9.71 23.82 15.02
N ARG A 53 9.23 23.71 13.78
CA ARG A 53 9.83 24.37 12.62
C ARG A 53 8.75 24.79 11.61
N THR A 54 9.05 25.83 10.85
CA THR A 54 8.28 26.16 9.63
C THR A 54 8.92 25.43 8.45
N GLY A 55 8.13 24.63 7.76
CA GLY A 55 8.52 23.96 6.52
C GLY A 55 7.84 24.58 5.32
N PHE A 56 8.32 24.26 4.13
CA PHE A 56 7.76 24.73 2.87
C PHE A 56 7.70 23.58 1.87
N SER A 57 6.61 23.51 1.09
CA SER A 57 6.55 22.71 -0.13
C SER A 57 6.68 23.64 -1.32
N VAL A 58 7.76 23.48 -2.08
CA VAL A 58 8.07 24.29 -3.26
C VAL A 58 8.20 23.35 -4.46
N LYS A 59 7.30 23.50 -5.45
CA LYS A 59 7.27 22.64 -6.65
C LYS A 59 7.30 21.13 -6.32
N GLY A 60 6.51 20.74 -5.31
CA GLY A 60 6.42 19.34 -4.86
C GLY A 60 7.62 18.84 -4.06
N ARG A 61 8.55 19.70 -3.64
CA ARG A 61 9.70 19.33 -2.80
C ARG A 61 9.64 20.05 -1.46
N PHE A 62 9.85 19.28 -0.39
CA PHE A 62 9.97 19.85 0.94
C PHE A 62 11.31 20.55 1.14
N THR A 63 11.27 21.70 1.81
CA THR A 63 12.45 22.47 2.22
C THR A 63 12.15 23.23 3.51
N PHE A 64 13.18 23.51 4.29
CA PHE A 64 13.10 24.43 5.44
C PHE A 64 13.68 25.81 5.14
N LYS A 65 14.13 26.04 3.90
CA LYS A 65 14.55 27.35 3.43
C LYS A 65 13.33 28.14 2.98
N ALA A 66 13.14 29.33 3.54
CA ALA A 66 12.05 30.22 3.14
C ALA A 66 12.13 30.56 1.64
N PRO A 67 11.03 30.39 0.89
CA PRO A 67 10.90 30.83 -0.49
C PRO A 67 10.65 32.35 -0.55
N PRO A 68 10.91 33.00 -1.70
CA PRO A 68 10.66 34.43 -1.85
C PRO A 68 9.16 34.79 -1.85
N GLN A 69 8.29 33.84 -2.20
CA GLN A 69 6.84 34.00 -2.22
C GLN A 69 6.17 32.75 -1.66
N VAL A 70 5.08 32.95 -0.93
CA VAL A 70 4.19 31.91 -0.40
C VAL A 70 2.80 32.13 -1.02
N ASP A 71 2.23 31.08 -1.61
CA ASP A 71 0.90 31.16 -2.23
C ASP A 71 -0.20 30.72 -1.24
N ARG A 72 0.15 29.86 -0.28
CA ARG A 72 -0.76 29.35 0.74
C ARG A 72 -0.01 29.02 2.02
N THR A 73 -0.63 29.31 3.17
CA THR A 73 -0.17 28.84 4.48
C THR A 73 -1.12 27.75 5.00
N VAL A 74 -0.55 26.72 5.60
CA VAL A 74 -1.25 25.62 6.28
C VAL A 74 -0.76 25.56 7.72
N ASP A 75 -1.68 25.67 8.67
CA ASP A 75 -1.39 25.57 10.10
C ASP A 75 -1.40 24.11 10.54
N LEU A 76 -0.30 23.65 11.12
CA LEU A 76 -0.09 22.30 11.62
C LEU A 76 -0.06 22.26 13.15
N ALA A 77 -0.64 23.25 13.84
CA ALA A 77 -0.72 23.27 15.29
C ALA A 77 -1.26 21.95 15.85
N GLY A 78 -0.53 21.37 16.82
CA GLY A 78 -0.85 20.08 17.43
C GLY A 78 -0.50 18.84 16.59
N SER A 79 0.00 19.02 15.37
CA SER A 79 0.37 17.93 14.46
C SER A 79 1.87 17.62 14.50
N PHE A 80 2.18 16.34 14.29
CA PHE A 80 3.54 15.83 14.09
C PHE A 80 3.74 15.50 12.61
N VAL A 81 4.83 15.98 12.04
CA VAL A 81 5.18 15.78 10.63
C VAL A 81 6.31 14.77 10.55
N VAL A 82 6.05 13.66 9.87
CA VAL A 82 6.99 12.56 9.65
C VAL A 82 7.20 12.34 8.16
N PRO A 83 8.32 11.72 7.75
CA PRO A 83 8.47 11.22 6.39
C PRO A 83 7.35 10.24 6.04
N PRO A 84 6.97 10.14 4.76
CA PRO A 84 6.05 9.10 4.30
C PRO A 84 6.56 7.70 4.66
N PHE A 85 5.63 6.81 4.98
CA PHE A 85 5.94 5.41 5.27
C PHE A 85 6.17 4.60 4.00
N GLY A 86 6.85 3.47 4.18
CA GLY A 86 7.00 2.45 3.16
C GLY A 86 6.52 1.09 3.64
N GLU A 87 5.76 0.39 2.82
CA GLU A 87 5.39 -1.01 3.03
C GLU A 87 6.35 -1.90 2.24
N VAL A 88 7.09 -2.76 2.95
CA VAL A 88 8.22 -3.51 2.39
C VAL A 88 8.01 -5.01 2.39
N HIS A 89 6.82 -5.51 2.74
CA HIS A 89 6.44 -6.91 2.59
C HIS A 89 4.93 -7.15 2.41
N ASN A 90 4.45 -7.17 1.16
CA ASN A 90 3.06 -7.55 0.87
C ASN A 90 2.86 -8.10 -0.56
N HIS A 91 1.63 -8.55 -0.84
CA HIS A 91 1.22 -9.12 -2.13
C HIS A 91 -0.13 -8.58 -2.63
N ASN A 92 -0.51 -7.35 -2.28
CA ASN A 92 -1.83 -6.79 -2.62
C ASN A 92 -1.84 -5.91 -3.89
N LEU A 93 -0.68 -5.72 -4.54
CA LEU A 93 -0.52 -5.01 -5.81
C LEU A 93 0.16 -5.91 -6.87
N GLY A 94 -0.07 -5.61 -8.15
CA GLY A 94 0.60 -6.29 -9.27
C GLY A 94 -0.09 -7.60 -9.71
N SER A 95 -1.32 -7.82 -9.27
CA SER A 95 -2.14 -8.99 -9.60
C SER A 95 -2.91 -8.85 -10.92
N GLY A 96 -3.12 -7.62 -11.38
CA GLY A 96 -4.02 -7.29 -12.51
C GLY A 96 -5.48 -7.11 -12.11
N ALA A 97 -5.85 -7.39 -10.85
CA ALA A 97 -7.19 -7.14 -10.31
C ALA A 97 -7.37 -5.66 -9.92
N GLU A 98 -7.62 -4.82 -10.91
CA GLU A 98 -7.55 -3.35 -10.81
C GLU A 98 -8.37 -2.74 -9.66
N GLU A 99 -9.59 -3.23 -9.40
CA GLU A 99 -10.43 -2.74 -8.30
C GLU A 99 -9.85 -3.03 -6.91
N LYS A 100 -9.31 -4.24 -6.71
CA LYS A 100 -8.63 -4.63 -5.47
C LYS A 100 -7.38 -3.79 -5.25
N GLU A 101 -6.64 -3.55 -6.32
CA GLU A 101 -5.42 -2.72 -6.27
C GLU A 101 -5.74 -1.26 -5.97
N ARG A 102 -6.77 -0.67 -6.58
CA ARG A 102 -7.26 0.67 -6.23
C ARG A 102 -7.63 0.77 -4.76
N THR A 103 -8.33 -0.24 -4.24
CA THR A 103 -8.70 -0.30 -2.83
C THR A 103 -7.47 -0.35 -1.92
N ALA A 104 -6.45 -1.14 -2.29
CA ALA A 104 -5.20 -1.21 -1.56
C ALA A 104 -4.44 0.13 -1.59
N VAL A 105 -4.33 0.77 -2.76
CA VAL A 105 -3.72 2.10 -2.93
C VAL A 105 -4.42 3.14 -2.06
N GLY A 106 -5.75 3.18 -2.06
CA GLY A 106 -6.50 4.13 -1.24
C GLY A 106 -6.23 3.98 0.26
N ARG A 107 -6.05 2.75 0.75
CA ARG A 107 -5.66 2.49 2.14
C ARG A 107 -4.24 2.98 2.42
N TYR A 108 -3.29 2.67 1.54
CA TYR A 108 -1.91 3.15 1.68
C TYR A 108 -1.83 4.67 1.78
N LEU A 109 -2.51 5.39 0.88
CA LEU A 109 -2.50 6.85 0.88
C LEU A 109 -3.18 7.43 2.14
N ALA A 110 -4.27 6.82 2.61
CA ALA A 110 -4.93 7.22 3.84
C ALA A 110 -4.04 7.02 5.09
N ASP A 111 -3.22 5.98 5.08
CA ASP A 111 -2.30 5.62 6.18
C ASP A 111 -0.92 6.29 6.05
N GLY A 112 -0.70 7.11 5.02
CA GLY A 112 0.57 7.79 4.79
C GLY A 112 1.69 6.90 4.24
N VAL A 113 1.34 5.78 3.62
CA VAL A 113 2.26 4.87 2.91
C VAL A 113 2.33 5.27 1.43
N PHE A 114 3.49 5.74 1.00
CA PHE A 114 3.70 6.21 -0.39
C PHE A 114 4.63 5.30 -1.18
N TYR A 115 5.40 4.46 -0.50
CA TYR A 115 6.36 3.55 -1.13
C TYR A 115 5.97 2.11 -0.84
N VAL A 116 5.90 1.27 -1.87
CA VAL A 116 5.49 -0.12 -1.71
C VAL A 116 6.46 -1.05 -2.43
N LYS A 117 6.89 -2.12 -1.77
CA LYS A 117 7.64 -3.21 -2.41
C LYS A 117 6.83 -4.50 -2.36
N ILE A 118 6.72 -5.17 -3.49
CA ILE A 118 6.06 -6.48 -3.66
C ILE A 118 7.12 -7.55 -3.88
N GLN A 119 7.18 -8.58 -3.03
CA GLN A 119 8.27 -9.57 -2.94
C GLN A 119 8.02 -10.80 -3.82
N GLY A 120 6.79 -10.94 -4.31
CA GLY A 120 6.38 -12.03 -5.17
C GLY A 120 5.16 -11.62 -5.97
N SER A 121 5.26 -11.65 -7.29
CA SER A 121 4.14 -11.39 -8.21
C SER A 121 4.38 -12.10 -9.54
N PRO A 122 3.32 -12.47 -10.29
CA PRO A 122 3.47 -12.78 -11.71
C PRO A 122 4.11 -11.60 -12.48
N PRO A 123 4.58 -11.81 -13.72
CA PRO A 123 5.13 -10.74 -14.55
C PRO A 123 4.16 -9.55 -14.70
N VAL A 124 4.45 -8.43 -14.02
CA VAL A 124 3.61 -7.22 -14.07
C VAL A 124 3.74 -6.49 -15.42
N SER A 125 2.60 -6.17 -16.04
CA SER A 125 2.53 -5.45 -17.33
C SER A 125 2.97 -3.99 -17.22
N ASP A 126 3.39 -3.39 -18.33
CA ASP A 126 3.80 -1.98 -18.37
C ASP A 126 2.67 -1.02 -17.98
N ALA A 127 1.42 -1.38 -18.28
CA ALA A 127 0.26 -0.58 -17.88
C ALA A 127 0.10 -0.54 -16.36
N VAL A 128 0.27 -1.68 -15.69
CA VAL A 128 0.24 -1.76 -14.22
C VAL A 128 1.45 -1.04 -13.62
N ARG A 129 2.65 -1.21 -14.21
CA ARG A 129 3.86 -0.49 -13.78
C ARG A 129 3.68 1.02 -13.85
N ARG A 130 3.16 1.55 -14.96
CA ARG A 130 2.89 3.00 -15.10
C ARG A 130 1.92 3.50 -14.04
N ARG A 131 0.78 2.81 -13.85
CA ARG A 131 -0.23 3.20 -12.85
C ARG A 131 0.31 3.15 -11.42
N LEU A 132 1.27 2.28 -11.13
CA LEU A 132 1.85 2.08 -9.79
C LEU A 132 3.31 2.58 -9.73
N SER A 133 3.59 3.73 -10.36
CA SER A 133 4.93 4.31 -10.39
C SER A 133 4.96 5.72 -9.83
N ALA A 134 6.15 6.15 -9.42
CA ALA A 134 6.43 7.54 -9.07
C ALA A 134 5.92 8.52 -10.13
N GLY A 135 5.04 9.44 -9.73
CA GLY A 135 4.52 10.52 -10.58
C GLY A 135 3.01 10.44 -10.82
N GLU A 136 2.37 9.31 -10.55
CA GLU A 136 0.92 9.21 -10.53
C GLU A 136 0.38 9.81 -9.21
N PRO A 137 -0.38 10.91 -9.25
CA PRO A 137 -0.71 11.71 -8.06
C PRO A 137 -1.60 10.98 -7.04
N ASP A 138 -2.44 10.07 -7.52
CA ASP A 138 -3.38 9.30 -6.69
C ASP A 138 -2.93 7.85 -6.55
N SER A 139 -1.61 7.62 -6.55
CA SER A 139 -1.00 6.30 -6.50
C SER A 139 0.20 6.24 -5.55
N VAL A 140 0.70 5.02 -5.35
CA VAL A 140 1.95 4.75 -4.64
C VAL A 140 3.07 4.54 -5.64
N ASP A 141 4.31 4.76 -5.19
CA ASP A 141 5.51 4.35 -5.91
C ASP A 141 5.83 2.89 -5.57
N ALA A 142 5.49 1.98 -6.48
CA ALA A 142 5.62 0.55 -6.27
C ALA A 142 6.79 -0.07 -7.05
N VAL A 143 7.55 -0.92 -6.37
CA VAL A 143 8.56 -1.79 -6.98
C VAL A 143 8.20 -3.26 -6.79
N PHE A 144 8.50 -4.07 -7.81
CA PHE A 144 8.10 -5.48 -7.86
C PHE A 144 9.33 -6.37 -8.03
N ALA A 145 9.52 -7.31 -7.11
CA ALA A 145 10.54 -8.35 -7.22
C ALA A 145 10.17 -9.44 -8.24
N GLN A 146 8.93 -9.45 -8.74
CA GLN A 146 8.38 -10.43 -9.68
C GLN A 146 8.46 -11.87 -9.14
N GLY A 147 8.79 -12.84 -10.00
CA GLY A 147 8.75 -14.25 -9.67
C GLY A 147 9.69 -14.62 -8.53
N SER A 148 9.21 -15.41 -7.58
CA SER A 148 10.02 -15.89 -6.46
C SER A 148 11.02 -16.95 -6.93
N ILE A 149 12.28 -16.82 -6.52
CA ILE A 149 13.32 -17.83 -6.73
C ILE A 149 13.18 -18.89 -5.64
N THR A 150 13.05 -20.16 -6.04
CA THR A 150 12.91 -21.28 -5.11
C THR A 150 13.45 -22.57 -5.69
N ALA A 151 13.77 -23.55 -4.84
CA ALA A 151 14.16 -24.89 -5.28
C ALA A 151 12.95 -25.67 -5.81
N SER A 152 13.19 -26.79 -6.50
CA SER A 152 12.12 -27.70 -6.93
C SER A 152 11.24 -28.12 -5.74
N GLY A 153 9.93 -27.93 -5.87
CA GLY A 153 8.96 -28.19 -4.79
C GLY A 153 8.96 -27.15 -3.67
N GLY A 154 9.74 -26.07 -3.79
CA GLY A 154 9.78 -25.00 -2.81
C GLY A 154 8.48 -24.21 -2.73
N HIS A 155 8.24 -23.58 -1.57
CA HIS A 155 6.94 -23.05 -1.15
C HIS A 155 6.15 -22.21 -2.19
N PRO A 156 6.76 -21.29 -2.95
CA PRO A 156 6.02 -20.48 -3.92
C PRO A 156 5.34 -21.29 -5.03
N ILE A 157 5.85 -22.49 -5.37
CA ILE A 157 5.33 -23.31 -6.47
C ILE A 157 3.92 -23.84 -6.17
N PRO A 158 3.70 -24.69 -5.14
CA PRO A 158 2.36 -25.20 -4.84
C PRO A 158 1.40 -24.07 -4.40
N LEU A 159 1.93 -23.02 -3.75
CA LEU A 159 1.10 -21.85 -3.41
C LEU A 159 0.54 -21.18 -4.68
N LEU A 160 1.38 -20.95 -5.68
CA LEU A 160 0.94 -20.33 -6.93
C LEU A 160 0.02 -21.26 -7.73
N GLU A 161 0.48 -22.49 -7.99
CA GLU A 161 -0.15 -23.44 -8.92
C GLU A 161 -1.41 -24.08 -8.37
N ASP A 162 -1.40 -24.49 -7.09
CA ASP A 162 -2.47 -25.31 -6.52
C ASP A 162 -3.45 -24.48 -5.68
N VAL A 163 -3.08 -23.25 -5.29
CA VAL A 163 -3.90 -22.40 -4.43
C VAL A 163 -4.30 -21.09 -5.10
N LEU A 164 -3.35 -20.27 -5.54
CA LEU A 164 -3.64 -18.90 -5.98
C LEU A 164 -4.26 -18.83 -7.38
N LEU A 165 -3.70 -19.56 -8.36
CA LEU A 165 -4.24 -19.61 -9.72
C LEU A 165 -5.65 -20.24 -9.78
N PRO A 166 -5.93 -21.39 -9.14
CA PRO A 166 -7.27 -21.97 -9.14
C PRO A 166 -8.34 -21.09 -8.47
N ARG A 167 -7.92 -20.21 -7.54
CA ARG A 167 -8.80 -19.23 -6.88
C ARG A 167 -8.96 -17.93 -7.67
N GLY A 168 -8.34 -17.80 -8.83
CA GLY A 168 -8.40 -16.59 -9.65
C GLY A 168 -7.72 -15.38 -9.00
N ALA A 169 -6.71 -15.60 -8.14
CA ALA A 169 -5.98 -14.51 -7.50
C ALA A 169 -5.21 -13.63 -8.51
N PHE A 170 -4.87 -14.21 -9.68
CA PHE A 170 -4.18 -13.55 -10.78
C PHE A 170 -4.97 -13.72 -12.08
N PRO A 171 -5.95 -12.84 -12.35
CA PRO A 171 -6.76 -12.91 -13.56
C PRO A 171 -5.90 -12.93 -14.83
N GLY A 172 -6.17 -13.88 -15.73
CA GLY A 172 -5.44 -14.01 -17.00
C GLY A 172 -4.13 -14.81 -16.92
N TYR A 173 -3.71 -15.27 -15.74
CA TYR A 173 -2.57 -16.18 -15.62
C TYR A 173 -3.02 -17.63 -15.54
N THR A 174 -2.27 -18.51 -16.21
CA THR A 174 -2.33 -19.97 -16.05
C THR A 174 -0.97 -20.51 -15.59
N LYS A 175 -0.94 -21.77 -15.17
CA LYS A 175 0.31 -22.47 -14.80
C LYS A 175 1.33 -22.45 -15.93
N GLU A 176 0.88 -22.59 -17.17
CA GLU A 176 1.72 -22.55 -18.37
C GLU A 176 2.30 -21.15 -18.58
N SER A 177 1.51 -20.10 -18.37
CA SER A 177 1.95 -18.70 -18.50
C SER A 177 3.03 -18.31 -17.48
N THR A 178 3.04 -18.96 -16.31
CA THR A 178 4.02 -18.72 -15.25
C THR A 178 5.25 -19.62 -15.39
N SER A 179 5.13 -20.78 -16.04
CA SER A 179 6.22 -21.74 -16.25
C SER A 179 7.20 -21.33 -17.35
N SER A 180 6.76 -20.58 -18.37
CA SER A 180 7.61 -20.12 -19.49
C SER A 180 8.63 -19.03 -19.10
N HIS A 181 8.49 -18.46 -17.91
CA HIS A 181 9.37 -17.41 -17.38
C HIS A 181 10.34 -17.93 -16.30
N ALA A 182 10.19 -19.19 -15.88
CA ALA A 182 11.19 -19.84 -15.04
C ALA A 182 12.43 -20.14 -15.92
N PRO A 183 13.66 -19.95 -15.42
CA PRO A 183 14.82 -20.51 -16.08
C PRO A 183 14.56 -22.01 -16.27
N THR A 184 14.51 -22.48 -17.51
CA THR A 184 14.40 -23.90 -17.79
C THR A 184 15.52 -24.58 -17.02
N PRO A 185 15.23 -25.46 -16.03
CA PRO A 185 16.30 -26.17 -15.36
C PRO A 185 17.14 -26.83 -16.46
N PRO A 186 18.48 -26.79 -16.38
CA PRO A 186 19.30 -27.45 -17.38
C PRO A 186 18.77 -28.86 -17.52
N ARG A 187 18.43 -29.27 -18.75
CA ARG A 187 18.02 -30.65 -19.01
C ARG A 187 19.09 -31.49 -18.35
N ARG A 188 18.74 -32.27 -17.32
CA ARG A 188 19.62 -33.33 -16.85
C ARG A 188 19.74 -34.25 -18.05
N HIS A 189 20.79 -34.05 -18.86
CA HIS A 189 21.29 -35.06 -19.77
C HIS A 189 21.82 -36.15 -18.86
N GLY A 190 20.90 -36.97 -18.35
CA GLY A 190 21.19 -38.28 -17.82
C GLY A 190 21.61 -39.15 -18.99
N ALA A 191 22.82 -38.93 -19.50
CA ALA A 191 23.56 -39.99 -20.13
C ALA A 191 23.97 -40.93 -19.00
N CYS A 192 23.09 -41.87 -18.67
CA CYS A 192 23.45 -43.03 -17.89
C CYS A 192 24.35 -43.88 -18.80
N SER A 193 25.65 -43.55 -18.85
CA SER A 193 26.63 -44.40 -19.47
C SER A 193 26.86 -45.59 -18.54
N THR A 194 26.44 -46.76 -18.98
CA THR A 194 26.78 -48.02 -18.31
C THR A 194 28.27 -48.27 -18.48
N VAL A 195 29.06 -47.83 -17.50
CA VAL A 195 30.39 -48.41 -17.26
C VAL A 195 30.24 -49.39 -16.10
N SER A 196 30.55 -50.64 -16.43
CA SER A 196 30.55 -51.82 -15.56
C SER A 196 31.18 -51.54 -14.18
N ASN A 197 30.47 -52.01 -13.13
CA ASN A 197 30.93 -52.18 -11.76
C ASN A 197 31.45 -50.95 -10.98
N ALA A 198 30.54 -50.04 -10.63
CA ALA A 198 30.54 -49.36 -9.32
C ALA A 198 29.15 -48.73 -9.07
N ARG A 199 28.66 -48.77 -7.83
CA ARG A 199 27.35 -48.19 -7.45
C ARG A 199 27.30 -46.69 -7.76
N PRO A 200 26.22 -46.15 -8.36
CA PRO A 200 26.11 -44.72 -8.57
C PRO A 200 25.77 -44.03 -7.24
N TYR A 201 26.65 -43.13 -6.79
CA TYR A 201 26.29 -42.09 -5.85
C TYR A 201 25.62 -40.96 -6.65
N CYS A 202 24.31 -40.78 -6.48
CA CYS A 202 23.64 -39.55 -6.88
C CYS A 202 23.92 -38.49 -5.81
N ALA A 203 24.76 -37.50 -6.11
CA ALA A 203 24.75 -36.23 -5.39
C ALA A 203 23.56 -35.40 -5.90
N ALA A 204 22.85 -34.75 -4.97
CA ALA A 204 21.63 -33.97 -5.19
C ALA A 204 21.79 -32.89 -6.27
#